data_AF-A0A849T7T8-F1
#
_entry.id   AF-A0A849T7T8-F1
#
_cell.length_a   1.000
_cell.length_b   1.000
_cell.length_c   1.000
_cell.angle_alpha   90.00
_cell.angle_beta   90.00
_cell.angle_gamma   90.00
#
_symmetry.space_group_name_H-M   'P 1'
#
loop_
_entity.id
_entity.type
_entity.pdbx_description
1 polymer ?
#
loop_
_entity_poly.entity_id
_entity_poly.type
_entity_poly.pdbx_seq_one_letter_code
_entity_poly.pdbx_strand_id
1 'polypeptide(L)' 'LVNMVALQVGGKGGGKPDMAMAGGTQPEHLAKALASVAGWVQSKL' A
#
# COMPACT_ATOMS: atom_id res chain seq x y z
N LEU A 1 -5.41 3.59 1.89
CA LEU A 1 -4.85 2.49 1.10
C LEU A 1 -3.34 2.61 0.88
N VAL A 2 -2.86 3.65 0.19
CA VAL A 2 -1.44 3.71 -0.23
C VAL A 2 -0.43 3.55 0.92
N ASN A 3 -0.69 4.17 2.08
CA ASN A 3 0.19 4.04 3.25
C ASN A 3 0.20 2.62 3.83
N MET A 4 -0.92 1.89 3.76
CA MET A 4 -1.01 0.50 4.22
C MET A 4 -0.11 -0.41 3.40
N VAL A 5 -0.05 -0.20 2.07
CA VAL A 5 0.86 -0.92 1.17
C VAL A 5 2.31 -0.48 1.40
N ALA A 6 2.55 0.82 1.57
CA ALA A 6 3.88 1.38 1.77
C ALA A 6 4.58 0.83 3.03
N LEU A 7 3.85 0.68 4.13
CA LEU A 7 4.38 0.13 5.38
C LEU A 7 4.87 -1.32 5.23
N GLN A 8 4.30 -2.10 4.31
CA GLN A 8 4.71 -3.48 4.04
C GLN A 8 6.00 -3.58 3.22
N VAL A 9 6.43 -2.48 2.58
CA VAL A 9 7.66 -2.40 1.78
C VAL A 9 8.70 -1.47 2.43
N GLY A 10 8.66 -1.35 3.76
CA GLY A 10 9.62 -0.53 4.52
C GLY A 10 9.48 0.97 4.27
N GLY A 11 8.28 1.42 3.91
CA GLY A 11 8.02 2.73 3.35
C GLY A 11 6.92 3.52 4.04
N LYS A 12 6.58 4.66 3.43
CA LYS A 12 5.48 5.53 3.87
C LYS A 12 4.76 6.11 2.66
N GLY A 13 3.46 6.30 2.80
CA GLY A 13 2.60 6.88 1.78
C GLY A 13 1.71 7.99 2.31
N GLY A 14 1.33 8.91 1.42
CA GLY A 14 0.45 10.03 1.74
C GLY A 14 -0.09 10.72 0.49
N GLY A 15 -1.06 11.60 0.68
CA GLY A 15 -1.71 12.34 -0.39
C GLY A 15 -3.21 12.46 -0.16
N LYS A 16 -3.90 12.95 -1.17
CA LYS A 16 -5.35 13.13 -1.11
C LYS A 16 -6.07 11.80 -1.37
N PRO A 17 -7.34 11.66 -0.97
CA PRO A 17 -8.10 10.42 -1.20
C PRO A 17 -8.24 10.05 -2.69
N ASP A 18 -8.30 11.04 -3.57
CA ASP A 18 -8.37 10.89 -5.04
C ASP A 18 -7.01 10.52 -5.64
N MET A 19 -5.92 11.08 -5.11
CA MET A 19 -4.57 10.77 -5.56
C MET A 19 -3.58 10.78 -4.39
N ALA A 20 -2.94 9.63 -4.17
CA ALA A 20 -1.92 9.45 -3.15
C ALA A 20 -0.71 8.69 -3.69
N MET A 21 0.48 9.02 -3.18
CA MET A 21 1.76 8.44 -3.59
C MET A 21 2.48 7.83 -2.39
N ALA A 22 3.33 6.84 -2.65
CA ALA A 22 4.16 6.20 -1.64
C ALA A 22 5.47 5.66 -2.24
N GLY A 23 6.45 5.43 -1.36
CA GLY A 23 7.68 4.71 -1.67
C GLY A 23 8.13 3.87 -0.48
N GLY A 24 9.10 2.99 -0.71
CA GLY A 24 9.69 2.12 0.31
C GLY A 24 11.04 1.56 -0.12
N THR A 25 11.79 0.99 0.82
CA THR A 25 13.17 0.52 0.62
C THR A 25 13.27 -1.00 0.42
N GLN A 26 12.16 -1.73 0.52
CA GLN A 26 12.10 -3.19 0.42
C GLN A 26 11.25 -3.64 -0.79
N PRO A 27 11.73 -3.44 -2.03
CA PRO A 27 10.99 -3.80 -3.24
C PRO A 27 10.66 -5.30 -3.33
N GLU A 28 11.44 -6.16 -2.68
CA GLU A 28 11.20 -7.61 -2.59
C GLU A 28 9.85 -7.96 -1.94
N HIS A 29 9.28 -7.07 -1.13
CA HIS A 29 7.97 -7.27 -0.50
C HIS A 29 6.79 -6.75 -1.35
N LEU A 30 7.06 -6.08 -2.48
CA LEU A 30 6.05 -5.42 -3.29
C LEU A 30 4.95 -6.37 -3.76
N ALA A 31 5.32 -7.55 -4.27
CA ALA A 31 4.36 -8.54 -4.76
C ALA A 31 3.38 -8.98 -3.65
N LYS A 32 3.90 -9.26 -2.44
CA LYS A 32 3.10 -9.63 -1.28
C LYS A 32 2.19 -8.47 -0.84
N ALA A 33 2.72 -7.25 -0.82
CA ALA A 33 1.96 -6.06 -0.42
C ALA A 33 0.79 -5.79 -1.38
N LEU A 34 1.01 -5.92 -2.69
CA LEU A 34 -0.04 -5.77 -3.69
C LEU A 34 -1.12 -6.85 -3.58
N ALA A 35 -0.75 -8.10 -3.28
CA ALA A 35 -1.71 -9.18 -3.07
C ALA A 35 -2.67 -8.92 -1.90
N SER A 36 -2.24 -8.16 -0.88
CA SER A 36 -3.10 -7.81 0.28
C SER A 36 -4.21 -6.81 -0.04
N VAL A 37 -4.13 -6.10 -1.17
CA VAL A 37 -5.05 -5.00 -1.51
C VAL A 37 -6.48 -5.49 -1.72
N ALA A 38 -6.67 -6.63 -2.39
CA ALA A 38 -8.00 -7.17 -2.68
C ALA A 38 -8.80 -7.43 -1.38
N GLY A 39 -8.18 -8.09 -0.40
CA GLY A 39 -8.82 -8.35 0.90
C GLY A 39 -9.12 -7.07 1.67
N TRP A 40 -8.24 -6.06 1.60
CA TRP A 40 -8.49 -4.76 2.21
C TRP A 40 -9.70 -4.06 1.58
N VAL A 41 -9.81 -4.05 0.24
CA VAL A 41 -10.97 -3.44 -0.45
C VAL A 41 -12.26 -4.17 -0.09
N GLN A 42 -12.24 -5.50 -0.07
CA GLN A 42 -13.41 -6.30 0.32
C GLN A 42 -13.87 -6.00 1.75
N SER A 43 -12.96 -5.69 2.67
CA SER A 43 -13.29 -5.29 4.05
C SER A 43 -13.90 -3.89 4.19
N LYS A 44 -13.92 -3.10 3.10
CA LYS A 44 -14.41 -1.71 3.06
C LYS A 44 -15.67 -1.55 2.19
N LEU A 45 -16.11 -2.63 1.54
CA LEU A 45 -17.43 -2.77 0.92
C LEU A 45 -18.47 -3.10 2.00
#